data_AF-A0A945JQP5-F1
#
_entry.id   AF-A0A945JQP5-F1
#
_cell.length_a   1.000
_cell.length_b   1.000
_cell.length_c   1.000
_cell.angle_alpha   90.00
_cell.angle_beta   90.00
_cell.angle_gamma   90.00
#
_symmetry.space_group_name_H-M   'P 1'
#
loop_
_entity.id
_entity.type
_entity.pdbx_description
1 polymer ?
#
loop_
_entity_poly.entity_id
_entity_poly.type
_entity_poly.pdbx_seq_one_letter_code
_entity_poly.pdbx_strand_id
1 'polypeptide(L)'
;MLSRRSFLGTTSAFLAFLLVWALSLSSGYAASGSADDFIKKVGTEAINSLTGKNLSDKERQDRFREILKRTFKIDLIARFTLGRYWRRTTETQKKEYVELFEDFIVQAYAARFKGYSGETFQVGRVRDINARDKLVQSDLVLTDGRKIPVHW
;
A
#
# COMPACT_ATOMS: atom_id res chain seq x y z
N MET A 1 -43.01 -34.96 49.02
CA MET A 1 -43.33 -33.78 48.19
C MET A 1 -42.04 -33.01 47.92
N LEU A 2 -41.57 -33.20 46.67
CA LEU A 2 -40.66 -32.46 45.78
C LEU A 2 -39.42 -31.70 46.33
N SER A 3 -38.28 -32.15 45.83
CA SER A 3 -36.89 -31.82 46.15
C SER A 3 -36.38 -30.49 45.57
N ARG A 4 -35.70 -29.69 46.39
CA ARG A 4 -34.89 -28.52 46.01
C ARG A 4 -33.53 -28.93 45.45
N ARG A 5 -33.44 -29.39 44.20
CA ARG A 5 -32.15 -29.68 43.53
C ARG A 5 -32.25 -29.52 42.01
N SER A 6 -32.02 -28.30 41.51
CA SER A 6 -31.51 -28.03 40.14
C SER A 6 -31.68 -26.55 39.75
N PHE A 7 -30.78 -25.67 40.18
CA PHE A 7 -30.74 -24.31 39.62
C PHE A 7 -29.34 -23.71 39.56
N LEU A 8 -28.35 -24.51 39.15
CA LEU A 8 -26.96 -24.03 38.98
C LEU A 8 -26.29 -24.48 37.65
N GLY A 9 -27.06 -24.97 36.68
CA GLY A 9 -26.51 -25.57 35.45
C GLY A 9 -26.59 -24.71 34.18
N THR A 10 -27.44 -23.68 34.13
CA THR A 10 -27.79 -23.02 32.86
C THR A 10 -27.04 -21.70 32.58
N THR A 11 -26.35 -21.12 33.57
CA THR A 11 -25.57 -19.87 33.38
C THR A 11 -24.19 -20.10 32.76
N SER A 12 -23.59 -21.28 32.96
CA SER A 12 -22.24 -21.59 32.45
C SER A 12 -22.22 -21.88 30.94
N ALA A 13 -23.31 -22.40 30.38
CA ALA A 13 -23.41 -22.71 28.95
C ALA A 13 -23.52 -21.45 28.07
N PHE A 14 -24.17 -20.38 28.56
CA PHE A 14 -24.30 -19.11 27.83
C PHE A 14 -22.99 -18.31 27.76
N LEU A 15 -22.18 -18.35 28.82
CA LEU A 15 -20.85 -17.71 28.85
C LEU A 15 -19.85 -18.43 27.94
N ALA A 16 -19.89 -19.76 27.86
CA ALA A 16 -19.06 -20.52 26.94
C ALA A 16 -19.41 -20.24 25.47
N PHE A 17 -20.71 -20.06 25.16
CA PHE A 17 -21.16 -19.75 23.80
C PHE A 17 -20.77 -18.33 23.36
N LEU A 18 -20.81 -17.34 24.27
CA LEU A 18 -20.34 -15.97 24.01
C LEU A 18 -18.83 -15.88 23.78
N LEU A 19 -18.03 -16.72 24.48
CA LEU A 19 -16.58 -16.75 24.30
C LEU A 19 -16.18 -17.29 22.92
N VAL A 20 -16.85 -18.35 22.45
CA VAL A 20 -16.58 -18.95 21.13
C VAL A 20 -16.99 -18.01 19.98
N TRP A 21 -18.02 -17.17 20.17
CA TRP A 21 -18.40 -16.18 19.16
C TRP A 21 -17.40 -15.01 19.07
N ALA A 22 -16.83 -14.58 20.21
CA ALA A 22 -15.83 -13.51 20.24
C ALA A 22 -14.49 -13.88 19.57
N LEU A 23 -14.10 -15.17 19.59
CA LEU A 23 -12.88 -15.63 18.90
C LEU A 23 -13.04 -15.72 17.37
N SER A 24 -14.28 -15.75 16.85
CA SER A 24 -14.55 -15.89 15.41
C SER A 24 -14.47 -14.57 14.63
N LEU A 25 -14.30 -13.42 15.30
CA LEU A 25 -14.21 -12.10 14.66
C LEU A 25 -12.77 -11.69 14.29
N SER A 26 -11.79 -12.56 14.51
CA SER A 26 -10.39 -12.31 14.17
C SER A 26 -10.02 -12.86 12.78
N SER A 27 -10.92 -12.75 11.81
CA SER A 27 -10.52 -12.86 10.40
C SER A 27 -9.85 -11.55 10.02
N GLY A 28 -8.57 -11.43 10.36
CA GLY A 28 -7.72 -10.42 9.75
C GLY A 28 -7.83 -10.57 8.23
N TYR A 29 -8.19 -9.49 7.54
CA TYR A 29 -8.17 -9.45 6.08
C TYR A 29 -6.73 -9.73 5.64
N ALA A 30 -6.42 -10.99 5.37
CA ALA A 30 -5.19 -11.37 4.72
C ALA A 30 -5.25 -10.78 3.32
N ALA A 31 -4.54 -9.68 3.11
CA ALA A 31 -4.24 -9.22 1.76
C ALA A 31 -3.64 -10.42 1.02
N SER A 32 -4.17 -10.72 -0.16
CA SER A 32 -3.71 -11.85 -0.98
C SER A 32 -2.32 -11.53 -1.55
N GLY A 33 -1.27 -11.76 -0.75
CA GLY A 33 0.13 -11.54 -1.10
C GLY A 33 0.91 -10.87 0.04
N SER A 34 2.19 -11.20 0.19
CA SER A 34 3.09 -10.53 1.13
C SER A 34 3.48 -9.14 0.60
N ALA A 35 3.90 -8.23 1.49
CA ALA A 35 4.25 -6.86 1.11
C ALA A 35 5.41 -6.78 0.10
N ASP A 36 6.39 -7.68 0.21
CA ASP A 36 7.47 -7.83 -0.77
C ASP A 36 6.97 -8.27 -2.14
N ASP A 37 6.04 -9.23 -2.20
CA ASP A 37 5.45 -9.67 -3.47
C ASP A 37 4.65 -8.55 -4.13
N PHE A 38 3.94 -7.75 -3.34
CA PHE A 38 3.28 -6.54 -3.84
C PHE A 38 4.28 -5.56 -4.46
N ILE A 39 5.34 -5.18 -3.74
CA ILE A 39 6.36 -4.25 -4.26
C ILE A 39 7.07 -4.83 -5.49
N LYS A 40 7.35 -6.14 -5.52
CA LYS A 40 7.96 -6.81 -6.66
C LYS A 40 7.08 -6.76 -7.90
N LYS A 41 5.77 -7.01 -7.74
CA LYS A 41 4.79 -6.94 -8.83
C LYS A 41 4.69 -5.52 -9.39
N VAL A 42 4.55 -4.52 -8.52
CA VAL A 42 4.47 -3.11 -8.92
C VAL A 42 5.74 -2.65 -9.65
N GLY A 43 6.92 -2.97 -9.11
CA GLY A 43 8.20 -2.62 -9.75
C GLY A 43 8.38 -3.27 -11.12
N THR A 44 8.08 -4.58 -11.22
CA THR A 44 8.13 -5.32 -12.50
C THR A 44 7.17 -4.74 -13.52
N GLU A 45 5.94 -4.44 -13.11
CA GLU A 45 4.94 -3.85 -14.00
C GLU A 45 5.37 -2.47 -14.50
N ALA A 46 5.87 -1.60 -13.61
CA ALA A 46 6.34 -0.27 -13.97
C ALA A 46 7.51 -0.34 -14.98
N ILE A 47 8.50 -1.20 -14.73
CA ILE A 47 9.63 -1.38 -15.67
C ILE A 47 9.13 -1.86 -17.03
N ASN A 48 8.30 -2.89 -17.07
CA ASN A 48 7.81 -3.46 -18.33
C ASN A 48 6.91 -2.48 -19.10
N SER A 49 6.05 -1.74 -18.41
CA SER A 49 5.06 -0.85 -19.03
C SER A 49 5.65 0.49 -19.48
N LEU A 50 6.66 0.98 -18.77
CA LEU A 50 7.11 2.37 -18.86
C LEU A 50 8.48 2.55 -19.49
N THR A 51 9.25 1.51 -19.81
CA THR A 51 10.62 1.64 -20.35
C THR A 51 10.73 1.47 -21.86
N GLY A 52 9.61 1.22 -22.55
CA GLY A 52 9.58 1.05 -24.01
C GLY A 52 10.17 2.25 -24.76
N LYS A 53 11.05 1.97 -25.74
CA LYS A 53 11.75 3.00 -26.54
C LYS A 53 10.82 3.83 -27.43
N ASN A 54 9.72 3.22 -27.88
CA ASN A 54 8.76 3.87 -28.78
C ASN A 54 7.58 4.51 -28.05
N LEU A 55 7.61 4.55 -26.71
CA LEU A 55 6.51 5.09 -25.91
C LEU A 55 6.63 6.61 -25.83
N SER A 56 5.59 7.32 -26.29
CA SER A 56 5.53 8.78 -26.18
C SER A 56 5.45 9.23 -24.72
N ASP A 57 5.78 10.51 -24.48
CA ASP A 57 5.77 11.09 -23.13
C ASP A 57 4.38 11.05 -22.52
N LYS A 58 3.36 11.35 -23.33
CA LYS A 58 1.97 11.34 -22.92
C LYS A 58 1.50 9.93 -22.55
N GLU A 59 1.78 8.94 -23.39
CA GLU A 59 1.42 7.55 -23.08
C GLU A 59 2.14 7.04 -21.82
N ARG A 60 3.41 7.43 -21.64
CA ARG A 60 4.18 7.09 -20.43
C ARG A 60 3.58 7.70 -19.18
N GLN A 61 3.18 8.97 -19.25
CA GLN A 61 2.50 9.65 -18.15
C GLN A 61 1.16 8.99 -17.84
N ASP A 62 0.37 8.64 -18.86
CA ASP A 62 -0.95 8.01 -18.65
C ASP A 62 -0.82 6.63 -18.01
N ARG A 63 0.07 5.78 -18.53
CA ARG A 63 0.35 4.46 -17.94
C ARG A 63 0.92 4.57 -16.52
N PHE A 64 1.83 5.51 -16.29
CA PHE A 64 2.38 5.74 -14.95
C PHE A 64 1.27 6.19 -13.99
N ARG A 65 0.38 7.09 -14.42
CA ARG A 65 -0.77 7.54 -13.64
C ARG A 65 -1.69 6.37 -13.26
N GLU A 66 -1.98 5.46 -14.19
CA GLU A 66 -2.79 4.28 -13.91
C GLU A 66 -2.17 3.36 -12.84
N ILE A 67 -0.87 3.08 -12.96
CA ILE A 67 -0.14 2.30 -11.95
C ILE A 67 -0.19 3.04 -10.61
N LEU A 68 0.12 4.34 -10.60
CA LEU A 68 0.18 5.18 -9.41
C LEU A 68 -1.15 5.15 -8.63
N LYS A 69 -2.28 5.38 -9.32
CA LYS A 69 -3.62 5.40 -8.70
C LYS A 69 -4.05 4.05 -8.14
N ARG A 70 -3.62 2.94 -8.75
CA ARG A 70 -3.96 1.59 -8.29
C ARG A 70 -3.12 1.15 -7.08
N THR A 71 -1.87 1.62 -7.00
CA THR A 71 -0.87 1.07 -6.09
C THR A 71 -0.59 1.95 -4.88
N PHE A 72 -0.80 3.27 -4.99
CA PHE A 72 -0.56 4.24 -3.91
C PHE A 72 -1.86 4.89 -3.44
N LYS A 73 -1.94 5.16 -2.14
CA LYS A 73 -3.00 5.98 -1.53
C LYS A 73 -2.67 7.47 -1.69
N ILE A 74 -2.78 7.97 -2.92
CA ILE A 74 -2.39 9.34 -3.29
C ILE A 74 -3.13 10.40 -2.47
N ASP A 75 -4.41 10.18 -2.17
CA ASP A 75 -5.21 11.02 -1.28
C ASP A 75 -4.60 11.14 0.12
N LEU A 76 -4.17 10.01 0.70
CA LEU A 76 -3.55 9.96 2.01
C LEU A 76 -2.17 10.62 2.00
N ILE A 77 -1.35 10.33 0.98
CA ILE A 77 0.00 10.88 0.82
C ILE A 77 -0.06 12.40 0.60
N ALA A 78 -0.97 12.88 -0.24
CA ALA A 78 -1.20 14.30 -0.47
C ALA A 78 -1.60 14.99 0.85
N ARG A 79 -2.59 14.45 1.56
CA ARG A 79 -3.01 14.97 2.87
C ARG A 79 -1.86 15.00 3.88
N PHE A 80 -1.07 13.93 3.95
CA PHE A 80 0.10 13.84 4.83
C PHE A 80 1.13 14.92 4.49
N THR A 81 1.40 15.10 3.19
CA THR A 81 2.35 16.11 2.68
C THR A 81 1.88 17.54 2.97
N LEU A 82 0.59 17.83 2.85
CA LEU A 82 0.03 19.15 3.18
C LEU A 82 0.07 19.43 4.70
N GLY A 83 0.10 18.38 5.52
CA GLY A 83 0.27 18.46 6.96
C GLY A 83 -0.84 19.27 7.64
N ARG A 84 -0.44 20.21 8.51
CA ARG A 84 -1.39 21.00 9.32
C ARG A 84 -2.36 21.84 8.49
N TYR A 85 -1.96 22.24 7.27
CA TYR A 85 -2.77 23.12 6.43
C TYR A 85 -4.03 22.43 5.92
N TRP A 86 -4.03 21.10 5.79
CA TRP A 86 -5.20 20.32 5.39
C TRP A 86 -6.46 20.64 6.21
N ARG A 87 -6.32 20.91 7.52
CA ARG A 87 -7.45 21.21 8.41
C ARG A 87 -8.05 22.60 8.16
N ARG A 88 -7.32 23.48 7.48
CA ARG A 88 -7.72 24.88 7.18
C ARG A 88 -8.13 25.06 5.72
N THR A 89 -7.91 24.06 4.89
CA THR A 89 -8.25 24.05 3.45
C THR A 89 -9.72 23.69 3.26
N THR A 90 -10.43 24.38 2.36
CA THR A 90 -11.83 24.04 2.03
C THR A 90 -11.91 22.70 1.29
N GLU A 91 -13.08 22.08 1.24
CA GLU A 91 -13.25 20.81 0.51
C GLU A 91 -12.93 20.95 -0.99
N THR A 92 -13.31 22.06 -1.62
CA THR A 92 -12.96 22.35 -3.02
C THR A 92 -11.45 22.42 -3.21
N GLN A 93 -10.75 23.16 -2.34
CA GLN A 93 -9.29 23.30 -2.42
C GLN A 93 -8.57 21.97 -2.10
N LYS A 94 -9.11 21.13 -1.21
CA LYS A 94 -8.55 19.80 -0.94
C LYS A 94 -8.62 18.93 -2.19
N LYS A 95 -9.76 18.94 -2.89
CA LYS A 95 -9.94 18.18 -4.13
C LYS A 95 -8.96 18.65 -5.21
N GLU A 96 -8.91 19.95 -5.45
CA GLU A 96 -7.98 20.56 -6.41
C GLU A 96 -6.52 20.26 -6.06
N TYR A 97 -6.15 20.36 -4.78
CA TYR A 97 -4.81 20.04 -4.32
C TYR A 97 -4.42 18.58 -4.58
N VAL A 98 -5.32 17.62 -4.32
CA VAL A 98 -5.04 16.20 -4.56
C VAL A 98 -4.85 15.93 -6.05
N GLU A 99 -5.67 16.54 -6.91
CA GLU A 99 -5.55 16.43 -8.37
C GLU A 99 -4.20 17.00 -8.85
N LEU A 100 -3.84 18.21 -8.42
CA LEU A 100 -2.55 18.83 -8.77
C LEU A 100 -1.34 18.08 -8.21
N PHE A 101 -1.48 17.48 -7.02
CA PHE A 101 -0.44 16.67 -6.41
C PHE A 101 -0.18 15.39 -7.21
N GLU A 102 -1.24 14.71 -7.65
CA GLU A 102 -1.13 13.55 -8.56
C GLU A 102 -0.41 13.95 -9.86
N ASP A 103 -0.85 15.03 -10.50
CA ASP A 103 -0.25 15.52 -11.75
C ASP A 103 1.22 15.90 -11.59
N PHE A 104 1.58 16.54 -10.48
CA PHE A 104 2.96 16.86 -10.16
C PHE A 104 3.83 15.59 -10.07
N ILE A 105 3.37 14.55 -9.37
CA ILE A 105 4.12 13.27 -9.27
C ILE A 105 4.26 12.64 -10.66
N VAL A 106 3.19 12.59 -11.45
CA VAL A 106 3.23 12.01 -12.80
C VAL A 106 4.27 12.73 -13.66
N GLN A 107 4.26 14.06 -13.66
CA GLN A 107 5.21 14.86 -14.44
C GLN A 107 6.65 14.72 -13.95
N ALA A 108 6.87 14.71 -12.62
CA ALA A 108 8.20 14.64 -12.04
C ALA A 108 8.89 13.29 -12.22
N TYR A 109 8.13 12.19 -12.26
CA TYR A 109 8.68 10.83 -12.23
C TYR A 109 8.53 10.04 -13.53
N ALA A 110 7.46 10.23 -14.32
CA ALA A 110 7.24 9.40 -15.51
C ALA A 110 8.37 9.52 -16.55
N ALA A 111 8.93 10.72 -16.73
CA ALA A 111 10.02 10.96 -17.66
C ALA A 111 11.32 10.22 -17.29
N ARG A 112 11.53 9.88 -16.02
CA ARG A 112 12.74 9.19 -15.55
C ARG A 112 12.86 7.78 -16.11
N PHE A 113 11.74 7.13 -16.43
CA PHE A 113 11.75 5.79 -17.04
C PHE A 113 12.32 5.76 -18.47
N LYS A 114 12.49 6.92 -19.13
CA LYS A 114 13.22 7.00 -20.40
C LYS A 114 14.72 6.71 -20.24
N GLY A 115 15.27 7.05 -19.08
CA GLY A 115 16.67 6.86 -18.76
C GLY A 115 16.99 5.44 -18.28
N TYR A 116 15.99 4.56 -18.16
CA TYR A 116 16.20 3.18 -17.77
C TYR A 116 17.03 2.47 -18.84
N SER A 117 18.18 1.94 -18.43
CA SER A 117 19.25 1.49 -19.32
C SER A 117 19.66 0.03 -19.08
N GLY A 118 18.88 -0.71 -18.29
CA GLY A 118 19.13 -2.12 -17.98
C GLY A 118 19.50 -2.36 -16.52
N GLU A 119 19.17 -1.41 -15.64
CA GLU A 119 19.21 -1.60 -14.20
C GLU A 119 18.34 -2.81 -13.80
N THR A 120 18.52 -3.37 -12.60
CA THR A 120 17.68 -4.46 -12.09
C THR A 120 17.02 -4.04 -10.79
N PHE A 121 15.71 -4.24 -10.68
CA PHE A 121 14.96 -4.01 -9.46
C PHE A 121 14.91 -5.27 -8.60
N GLN A 122 15.52 -5.23 -7.42
CA GLN A 122 15.60 -6.38 -6.50
C GLN A 122 14.88 -6.05 -5.20
N VAL A 123 13.83 -6.79 -4.87
CA VAL A 123 13.16 -6.69 -3.56
C VAL A 123 13.93 -7.54 -2.56
N GLY A 124 14.24 -6.95 -1.41
CA GLY A 124 15.06 -7.57 -0.36
C GLY A 124 14.29 -7.72 0.94
N ARG A 125 14.78 -7.05 1.98
CA ARG A 125 14.31 -7.24 3.36
C ARG A 125 12.93 -6.66 3.58
N VAL A 126 12.08 -7.41 4.29
CA VAL A 126 10.83 -6.91 4.88
C VAL A 126 11.01 -6.83 6.39
N ARG A 127 10.56 -5.73 7.00
CA ARG A 127 10.55 -5.55 8.45
C ARG A 127 9.17 -5.09 8.91
N ASP A 128 8.63 -5.73 9.94
CA ASP A 128 7.45 -5.22 10.63
C ASP A 128 7.80 -3.91 11.36
N ILE A 129 7.01 -2.86 11.11
CA ILE A 129 7.09 -1.60 11.85
C ILE A 129 6.16 -1.65 13.05
N ASN A 130 4.95 -2.20 12.84
CA ASN A 130 3.96 -2.47 13.88
C ASN A 130 3.02 -3.59 13.39
N ALA A 131 1.92 -3.84 14.11
CA ALA A 131 0.96 -4.89 13.78
C ALA A 131 0.24 -4.72 12.42
N ARG A 132 0.30 -3.54 11.80
CA ARG A 132 -0.40 -3.20 10.56
C ARG A 132 0.53 -2.79 9.41
N ASP A 133 1.71 -2.28 9.74
CA ASP A 133 2.63 -1.70 8.76
C ASP A 133 3.92 -2.51 8.61
N LYS A 134 4.34 -2.69 7.36
CA LYS A 134 5.61 -3.31 6.97
C LYS A 134 6.45 -2.31 6.19
N LEU A 135 7.75 -2.33 6.42
CA LEU A 135 8.74 -1.61 5.63
C LEU A 135 9.42 -2.60 4.69
N VAL A 136 9.35 -2.34 3.39
CA VAL A 136 10.00 -3.16 2.37
C VAL A 136 11.21 -2.41 1.84
N GLN A 137 12.38 -3.05 1.83
CA GLN A 137 13.56 -2.54 1.16
C GLN A 137 13.69 -3.19 -0.22
N SER A 138 13.99 -2.39 -1.23
CA SER A 138 14.46 -2.83 -2.53
C SER A 138 15.77 -2.14 -2.90
N ASP A 139 16.53 -2.74 -3.80
CA ASP A 139 17.69 -2.10 -4.43
C ASP A 139 17.43 -1.96 -5.93
N LEU A 140 17.70 -0.76 -6.48
CA LEU A 140 17.93 -0.59 -7.91
C LEU A 140 19.42 -0.83 -8.16
N VAL A 141 19.73 -1.94 -8.81
CA VAL A 141 21.10 -2.34 -9.15
C VAL A 141 21.44 -1.74 -10.52
N LEU A 142 22.39 -0.81 -10.53
CA LEU A 142 22.87 -0.17 -11.76
C LEU A 142 23.72 -1.15 -12.59
N THR A 143 23.95 -0.82 -13.85
CA THR A 143 24.75 -1.64 -14.78
C THR A 143 26.21 -1.79 -14.35
N ASP A 144 26.73 -0.88 -13.53
CA ASP A 144 28.07 -0.94 -12.92
C ASP A 144 28.11 -1.70 -11.57
N GLY A 145 26.97 -2.29 -11.16
CA GLY A 145 26.84 -3.06 -9.93
C GLY A 145 26.58 -2.24 -8.66
N ARG A 146 26.60 -0.90 -8.72
CA ARG A 146 26.20 -0.07 -7.58
C ARG A 146 24.73 -0.28 -7.26
N LYS A 147 24.40 -0.22 -5.97
CA LYS A 147 23.03 -0.40 -5.46
C LYS A 147 22.48 0.91 -4.92
N ILE A 148 21.30 1.30 -5.38
CA ILE A 148 20.54 2.42 -4.83
C ILE A 148 19.40 1.83 -3.99
N PRO A 149 19.45 1.93 -2.65
CA PRO A 149 18.39 1.42 -1.79
C PRO A 149 17.16 2.32 -1.87
N VAL A 150 15.98 1.70 -1.89
CA VAL A 150 14.66 2.35 -1.85
C VAL A 150 13.79 1.64 -0.81
N HIS A 151 13.13 2.43 0.01
CA HIS A 151 12.31 1.95 1.12
C HIS A 151 10.85 2.33 0.85
N TRP A 152 9.95 1.37 1.03
CA TRP A 152 8.51 1.50 0.78
C TRP A 152 7.73 1.33 2.07
#